data_AF-A0A1E1MG33-F1
#
_entry.id   AF-A0A1E1MG33-F1
#
_cell.length_a   1.000
_cell.length_b   1.000
_cell.length_c   1.000
_cell.angle_alpha   90.00
_cell.angle_beta   90.00
_cell.angle_gamma   90.00
#
_symmetry.space_group_name_H-M   'P 1'
#
loop_
_entity.id
_entity.type
_entity.pdbx_description
1 polymer ?
#
loop_
_entity_poly.entity_id
_entity_poly.type
_entity_poly.pdbx_seq_one_letter_code
_entity_poly.pdbx_strand_id
1 'polypeptide(L)'
;MDNITPSLEIVSWVGSATWATYAVGGLLFYILLCSTLRFNRRDAMLKKYNFIDRKSLARMTNVEAQAIISQLAELEFPKTFYTSIQFALFKTYGIPTISSLLYSTKEFSTPENASKRYADTGVLIQEFSGHHPKSERVLKALARMNYIHSRYQKAGKISNADLLYTLSVFITEPVGWIDKYEWRCMNDLEICAIATFWKSIGDAMGIQYTGHLARSEWTDGLDFYQDIKTWAENYEAEYMLPAKSNKATADELVPLILFYVPTSLRNAGTNMVGVLMSDRLRASMMYPTPSQAYYRMADAIFGLRRFMLRYVALPRPGFMKVRELSDEPDQKTGRLHTNRYVAHPFYNKPGFFNRWGPEGWFVRLAGGDVPGSKGDLYLPDGYKFEEVGPKSMKNQGLNQTKAWEEKLMAERPAGCPFAFAR
;
A
#
# COMPACT_ATOMS: atom_id res chain seq x y z
N MET A 1 -75.19 35.86 -39.92
CA MET A 1 -74.15 34.93 -40.39
C MET A 1 -72.83 35.59 -40.05
N ASP A 2 -72.41 35.44 -38.80
CA ASP A 2 -71.16 36.01 -38.30
C ASP A 2 -70.16 34.88 -38.17
N ASN A 3 -69.13 34.91 -39.03
CA ASN A 3 -68.03 33.95 -39.02
C ASN A 3 -67.15 34.20 -37.80
N ILE A 4 -67.31 33.38 -36.76
CA ILE A 4 -66.37 33.27 -35.65
C ILE A 4 -65.32 32.22 -36.05
N THR A 5 -64.17 32.65 -36.51
CA THR A 5 -62.97 31.81 -36.60
C THR A 5 -62.31 31.73 -35.22
N PRO A 6 -62.10 30.53 -34.64
CA PRO A 6 -61.33 30.42 -33.41
C PRO A 6 -59.84 30.51 -33.78
N SER A 7 -59.17 31.57 -33.29
CA SER A 7 -57.71 31.64 -33.29
C SER A 7 -57.18 30.54 -32.36
N LEU A 8 -56.57 29.51 -32.93
CA LEU A 8 -55.74 28.57 -32.18
C LEU A 8 -54.52 29.33 -31.65
N GLU A 9 -54.57 29.78 -30.40
CA GLU A 9 -53.37 30.08 -29.65
C GLU A 9 -52.63 28.76 -29.41
N ILE A 10 -51.63 28.50 -30.25
CA ILE A 10 -50.62 27.51 -29.96
C ILE A 10 -49.82 28.06 -28.77
N VAL A 11 -50.24 27.73 -27.56
CA VAL A 11 -49.43 27.92 -26.36
C VAL A 11 -48.21 27.03 -26.52
N SER A 12 -47.10 27.62 -26.97
CA SER A 12 -45.83 26.91 -27.07
C SER A 12 -45.34 26.58 -25.66
N TRP A 13 -45.60 25.35 -25.22
CA TRP A 13 -45.03 24.76 -23.99
C TRP A 13 -43.51 24.53 -24.07
N VAL A 14 -42.80 25.23 -24.97
CA VAL A 14 -41.35 25.27 -24.98
C VAL A 14 -40.92 26.29 -23.93
N GLY A 15 -41.08 25.92 -22.65
CA GLY A 15 -40.48 26.67 -21.55
C GLY A 15 -39.01 26.85 -21.85
N SER A 16 -38.55 28.10 -21.93
CA SER A 16 -37.16 28.45 -22.18
C SER A 16 -36.30 27.90 -21.04
N ALA A 17 -35.76 26.71 -21.23
CA ALA A 17 -34.79 26.14 -20.30
C ALA A 17 -33.67 27.18 -20.14
N THR A 18 -33.56 27.72 -18.93
CA THR A 18 -32.56 28.74 -18.63
C THR A 18 -31.17 28.11 -18.68
N TRP A 19 -30.12 28.92 -18.89
CA TRP A 19 -28.73 28.46 -18.76
C TRP A 19 -28.47 27.76 -17.42
N ALA A 20 -29.17 28.16 -16.35
CA ALA A 20 -29.12 27.49 -15.05
C ALA A 20 -29.65 26.04 -15.12
N THR A 21 -30.76 25.80 -15.83
CA THR A 21 -31.32 24.46 -16.04
C THR A 21 -30.33 23.54 -16.76
N TYR A 22 -29.68 24.04 -17.82
CA TYR A 22 -28.66 23.27 -18.54
C TYR A 22 -27.40 23.02 -17.70
N ALA A 23 -26.95 24.01 -16.93
CA ALA A 23 -25.79 23.86 -16.06
C ALA A 23 -26.04 22.82 -14.95
N VAL A 24 -27.21 22.87 -14.30
CA VAL A 24 -27.60 21.88 -13.29
C VAL A 24 -27.76 20.49 -13.92
N GLY A 25 -28.42 20.39 -15.07
CA GLY A 25 -28.57 19.12 -15.79
C GLY A 25 -27.22 18.53 -16.19
N GLY A 26 -26.30 19.35 -16.70
CA GLY A 26 -24.93 18.94 -17.05
C GLY A 26 -24.12 18.47 -15.84
N LEU A 27 -24.21 19.17 -14.71
CA LEU A 27 -23.55 18.76 -13.46
C LEU A 27 -24.09 17.42 -12.94
N LEU A 28 -25.41 17.24 -12.90
CA LEU A 28 -26.03 15.98 -12.47
C LEU A 28 -25.67 14.83 -13.40
N PHE A 29 -25.68 15.06 -14.72
CA PHE A 29 -25.25 14.09 -15.71
C PHE A 29 -23.78 13.69 -15.50
N TYR A 30 -22.89 14.67 -15.29
CA TYR A 30 -21.48 14.42 -15.04
C TYR A 30 -21.27 13.57 -13.76
N ILE A 31 -21.97 13.92 -12.68
CA ILE A 31 -21.93 13.17 -11.43
C ILE A 31 -22.37 11.70 -11.63
N LEU A 32 -23.48 11.50 -12.35
CA LEU A 32 -23.97 10.17 -12.67
C LEU A 32 -22.97 9.40 -13.55
N LEU A 33 -22.38 10.06 -14.55
CA LEU A 33 -21.38 9.48 -15.44
C LEU A 33 -20.15 9.01 -14.64
N CYS A 34 -19.57 9.87 -13.80
CA CYS A 34 -18.41 9.54 -12.96
C CYS A 34 -18.69 8.33 -12.05
N SER A 35 -19.82 8.35 -11.35
CA SER A 35 -20.23 7.25 -10.47
C SER A 35 -20.45 5.96 -11.27
N THR A 36 -21.14 6.03 -12.41
CA THR A 36 -21.43 4.87 -13.26
C THR A 36 -20.16 4.25 -13.81
N LEU A 37 -19.23 5.05 -14.35
CA LEU A 37 -17.97 4.55 -14.89
C LEU A 37 -17.10 3.87 -13.82
N ARG A 38 -17.15 4.34 -12.57
CA ARG A 38 -16.46 3.72 -11.44
C ARG A 38 -17.03 2.35 -11.07
N PHE A 39 -18.35 2.26 -10.93
CA PHE A 39 -19.01 0.99 -10.64
C PHE A 39 -18.85 0.00 -11.82
N ASN A 40 -18.92 0.48 -13.05
CA ASN A 40 -18.66 -0.33 -14.24
C ASN A 40 -17.25 -0.93 -14.24
N ARG A 41 -16.23 -0.21 -13.76
CA ARG A 41 -14.87 -0.77 -13.62
C ARG A 41 -14.82 -1.91 -12.60
N ARG A 42 -15.42 -1.70 -11.41
CA ARG A 42 -15.51 -2.75 -10.38
C ARG A 42 -16.19 -3.99 -10.95
N ASP A 43 -17.32 -3.79 -11.64
CA ASP A 43 -18.12 -4.90 -12.17
C ASP A 43 -17.44 -5.59 -13.36
N ALA A 44 -16.71 -4.85 -14.19
CA ALA A 44 -15.88 -5.42 -15.25
C ALA A 44 -14.77 -6.31 -14.68
N MET A 45 -14.17 -5.94 -13.54
CA MET A 45 -13.16 -6.75 -12.85
C MET A 45 -13.78 -8.04 -12.28
N LEU A 46 -14.94 -7.96 -11.62
CA LEU A 46 -15.67 -9.15 -11.15
C LEU A 46 -16.02 -10.10 -12.31
N LYS A 47 -16.53 -9.56 -13.43
CA LYS A 47 -16.86 -10.33 -14.64
C LYS A 47 -15.62 -10.98 -15.27
N LYS A 48 -14.49 -10.27 -15.32
CA LYS A 48 -13.25 -10.75 -15.94
C LYS A 48 -12.73 -12.02 -15.27
N TYR A 49 -12.71 -12.08 -13.94
CA TYR A 49 -12.17 -13.22 -13.21
C TYR A 49 -13.20 -14.33 -12.96
N ASN A 50 -14.49 -14.01 -13.06
CA ASN A 50 -15.59 -14.97 -13.05
C ASN A 50 -15.59 -15.92 -11.84
N PHE A 51 -15.38 -15.34 -10.66
CA PHE A 51 -15.59 -16.01 -9.38
C PHE A 51 -17.03 -15.77 -8.92
N ILE A 52 -17.93 -16.67 -9.34
CA ILE A 52 -19.39 -16.49 -9.24
C ILE A 52 -19.88 -16.65 -7.79
N ASP A 53 -19.24 -17.53 -7.02
CA ASP A 53 -19.61 -17.83 -5.64
C ASP A 53 -18.38 -18.03 -4.74
N ARG A 54 -18.62 -18.17 -3.42
CA ARG A 54 -17.55 -18.41 -2.45
C ARG A 54 -16.74 -19.68 -2.74
N LYS A 55 -17.38 -20.76 -3.22
CA LYS A 55 -16.67 -22.00 -3.55
C LYS A 55 -15.66 -21.79 -4.68
N SER A 56 -15.97 -20.92 -5.63
CA SER A 56 -15.06 -20.58 -6.71
C SER A 56 -13.83 -19.82 -6.24
N LEU A 57 -13.88 -19.08 -5.11
CA LEU A 57 -12.71 -18.39 -4.56
C LEU A 57 -11.60 -19.35 -4.10
N ALA A 58 -11.97 -20.59 -3.72
CA ALA A 58 -11.02 -21.62 -3.30
C ALA A 58 -10.02 -22.03 -4.40
N ARG A 59 -10.32 -21.76 -5.68
CA ARG A 59 -9.40 -22.05 -6.81
C ARG A 59 -8.56 -20.83 -7.23
N MET A 60 -8.65 -19.70 -6.54
CA MET A 60 -7.91 -18.48 -6.92
C MET A 60 -6.40 -18.74 -6.89
N THR A 61 -5.76 -18.56 -8.03
CA THR A 61 -4.32 -18.75 -8.16
C THR A 61 -3.53 -17.56 -7.62
N ASN A 62 -2.26 -17.77 -7.26
CA ASN A 62 -1.36 -16.66 -6.91
C ASN A 62 -1.20 -15.66 -8.06
N VAL A 63 -1.28 -16.11 -9.30
CA VAL A 63 -1.20 -15.25 -10.49
C VAL A 63 -2.41 -14.34 -10.60
N GLU A 64 -3.62 -14.88 -10.44
CA GLU A 64 -4.86 -14.09 -10.44
C GLU A 64 -4.90 -13.13 -9.25
N ALA A 65 -4.54 -13.61 -8.06
CA ALA A 65 -4.46 -12.80 -6.85
C ALA A 65 -3.53 -11.59 -7.06
N GLN A 66 -2.30 -11.81 -7.53
CA GLN A 66 -1.32 -10.75 -7.81
C GLN A 66 -1.84 -9.76 -8.88
N ALA A 67 -2.49 -10.25 -9.92
CA ALA A 67 -3.06 -9.39 -10.95
C ALA A 67 -4.20 -8.52 -10.41
N ILE A 68 -5.06 -9.06 -9.53
CA ILE A 68 -6.12 -8.31 -8.85
C ILE A 68 -5.51 -7.24 -7.93
N ILE A 69 -4.54 -7.60 -7.07
CA ILE A 69 -3.92 -6.60 -6.18
C ILE A 69 -3.25 -5.48 -6.99
N SER A 70 -2.65 -5.80 -8.14
CA SER A 70 -2.01 -4.80 -9.02
C SER A 70 -3.04 -3.83 -9.60
N GLN A 71 -4.23 -4.30 -9.96
CA GLN A 71 -5.32 -3.41 -10.41
C GLN A 71 -5.76 -2.47 -9.27
N LEU A 72 -5.88 -3.00 -8.05
CA LEU A 72 -6.22 -2.20 -6.88
C LEU A 72 -5.15 -1.15 -6.55
N ALA A 73 -3.89 -1.57 -6.49
CA ALA A 73 -2.76 -0.75 -6.08
C ALA A 73 -2.33 0.27 -7.13
N GLU A 74 -2.61 0.05 -8.43
CA GLU A 74 -2.09 0.92 -9.49
C GLU A 74 -3.18 1.71 -10.24
N LEU A 75 -4.45 1.27 -10.16
CA LEU A 75 -5.58 1.92 -10.85
C LEU A 75 -6.72 2.31 -9.92
N GLU A 76 -7.18 1.44 -9.04
CA GLU A 76 -8.39 1.73 -8.26
C GLU A 76 -8.11 2.64 -7.05
N PHE A 77 -7.15 2.25 -6.20
CA PHE A 77 -6.86 2.89 -4.92
C PHE A 77 -5.37 3.28 -4.70
N PRO A 78 -4.58 3.78 -5.68
CA PRO A 78 -3.12 3.75 -5.51
C PRO A 78 -2.57 4.54 -4.33
N LYS A 79 -3.14 5.71 -4.05
CA LYS A 79 -2.67 6.51 -2.92
C LYS A 79 -2.99 5.83 -1.59
N THR A 80 -4.21 5.34 -1.41
CA THR A 80 -4.63 4.71 -0.15
C THR A 80 -3.98 3.36 0.03
N PHE A 81 -3.89 2.53 -1.03
CA PHE A 81 -3.21 1.24 -0.97
C PHE A 81 -1.72 1.40 -0.66
N TYR A 82 -1.04 2.35 -1.30
CA TYR A 82 0.35 2.65 -0.96
C TYR A 82 0.47 3.12 0.48
N THR A 83 -0.33 4.10 0.90
CA THR A 83 -0.30 4.68 2.25
C THR A 83 -0.62 3.65 3.34
N SER A 84 -1.56 2.73 3.11
CA SER A 84 -1.90 1.66 4.07
C SER A 84 -0.76 0.67 4.25
N ILE A 85 0.01 0.38 3.20
CA ILE A 85 1.21 -0.47 3.30
C ILE A 85 2.32 0.24 4.08
N GLN A 86 2.50 1.55 3.91
CA GLN A 86 3.43 2.32 4.75
C GLN A 86 3.00 2.30 6.21
N PHE A 87 1.69 2.45 6.45
CA PHE A 87 1.12 2.40 7.77
C PHE A 87 1.22 1.01 8.41
N ALA A 88 1.08 -0.06 7.62
CA ALA A 88 1.29 -1.44 8.09
C ALA A 88 2.70 -1.60 8.68
N LEU A 89 3.73 -1.15 7.96
CA LEU A 89 5.11 -1.12 8.47
C LEU A 89 5.21 -0.30 9.75
N PHE A 90 4.66 0.90 9.76
CA PHE A 90 4.67 1.76 10.95
C PHE A 90 4.00 1.13 12.17
N LYS A 91 2.86 0.45 11.96
CA LYS A 91 2.08 -0.22 13.00
C LYS A 91 2.88 -1.34 13.67
N THR A 92 3.78 -2.02 12.94
CA THR A 92 4.67 -3.03 13.55
C THR A 92 5.61 -2.46 14.60
N TYR A 93 5.92 -1.16 14.55
CA TYR A 93 6.81 -0.51 15.52
C TYR A 93 6.12 -0.26 16.86
N GLY A 94 4.81 -0.52 16.95
CA GLY A 94 4.07 -0.59 18.20
C GLY A 94 4.31 -1.88 18.99
N ILE A 95 5.02 -2.87 18.44
CA ILE A 95 5.38 -4.12 19.12
C ILE A 95 6.81 -4.02 19.67
N PRO A 96 7.03 -4.16 20.99
CA PRO A 96 8.33 -3.96 21.62
C PRO A 96 9.47 -4.85 21.08
N THR A 97 9.20 -6.11 20.74
CA THR A 97 10.20 -7.04 20.17
C THR A 97 10.72 -6.54 18.82
N ILE A 98 9.82 -6.07 17.96
CA ILE A 98 10.13 -5.52 16.64
C ILE A 98 10.88 -4.19 16.79
N SER A 99 10.31 -3.23 17.52
CA SER A 99 10.90 -1.88 17.64
C SER A 99 12.25 -1.89 18.33
N SER A 100 12.48 -2.78 19.30
CA SER A 100 13.78 -2.92 19.98
C SER A 100 14.88 -3.37 19.01
N LEU A 101 14.55 -4.29 18.10
CA LEU A 101 15.49 -4.71 17.06
C LEU A 101 15.82 -3.55 16.11
N LEU A 102 14.80 -2.82 15.67
CA LEU A 102 14.95 -1.65 14.80
C LEU A 102 15.81 -0.55 15.44
N TYR A 103 15.57 -0.28 16.71
CA TYR A 103 16.34 0.67 17.50
C TYR A 103 17.80 0.23 17.64
N SER A 104 18.03 -1.04 18.01
CA SER A 104 19.39 -1.58 18.23
C SER A 104 20.25 -1.65 16.95
N THR A 105 19.62 -1.84 15.79
CA THR A 105 20.32 -1.90 14.49
C THR A 105 20.70 -0.52 13.96
N LYS A 106 20.26 0.57 14.61
CA LYS A 106 20.46 1.97 14.20
C LYS A 106 19.83 2.32 12.84
N GLU A 107 18.97 1.45 12.31
CA GLU A 107 18.28 1.68 11.04
C GLU A 107 17.22 2.80 11.16
N PHE A 108 16.86 3.19 12.39
CA PHE A 108 16.07 4.37 12.72
C PHE A 108 16.85 5.31 13.64
N SER A 109 18.17 5.45 13.46
CA SER A 109 18.98 6.36 14.28
C SER A 109 19.08 7.78 13.72
N THR A 110 18.78 7.96 12.43
CA THR A 110 18.72 9.25 11.76
C THR A 110 17.60 9.23 10.72
N PRO A 111 17.07 10.40 10.29
CA PRO A 111 16.09 10.49 9.22
C PRO A 111 16.56 9.85 7.90
N GLU A 112 17.84 9.97 7.55
CA GLU A 112 18.40 9.37 6.34
C GLU A 112 18.45 7.85 6.44
N ASN A 113 18.85 7.30 7.59
CA ASN A 113 18.86 5.85 7.82
C ASN A 113 17.44 5.29 7.76
N ALA A 114 16.48 5.95 8.43
CA ALA A 114 15.08 5.56 8.40
C ALA A 114 14.51 5.62 6.98
N SER A 115 14.86 6.67 6.22
CA SER A 115 14.45 6.80 4.81
C SER A 115 15.09 5.76 3.90
N LYS A 116 16.36 5.40 4.11
CA LYS A 116 17.03 4.34 3.36
C LYS A 116 16.40 2.98 3.64
N ARG A 117 16.18 2.65 4.92
CA ARG A 117 15.50 1.41 5.32
C ARG A 117 14.10 1.33 4.73
N TYR A 118 13.39 2.45 4.73
CA TYR A 118 12.07 2.55 4.12
C TYR A 118 12.13 2.28 2.61
N ALA A 119 13.11 2.87 1.90
CA ALA A 119 13.33 2.62 0.48
C ALA A 119 13.69 1.16 0.19
N ASP A 120 14.58 0.55 0.99
CA ASP A 120 14.96 -0.87 0.86
C ASP A 120 13.77 -1.81 1.01
N THR A 121 12.95 -1.56 2.04
CA THR A 121 11.75 -2.36 2.29
C THR A 121 10.74 -2.17 1.16
N GLY A 122 10.56 -0.93 0.71
CA GLY A 122 9.68 -0.57 -0.39
C GLY A 122 10.05 -1.27 -1.69
N VAL A 123 11.33 -1.26 -2.10
CA VAL A 123 11.74 -1.92 -3.35
C VAL A 123 11.51 -3.43 -3.29
N LEU A 124 11.86 -4.11 -2.19
CA LEU A 124 11.63 -5.56 -2.09
C LEU A 124 10.13 -5.90 -2.17
N ILE A 125 9.29 -5.17 -1.43
CA ILE A 125 7.84 -5.39 -1.46
C ILE A 125 7.29 -5.19 -2.86
N GLN A 126 7.61 -4.04 -3.48
CA GLN A 126 7.09 -3.72 -4.81
C GLN A 126 7.59 -4.68 -5.89
N GLU A 127 8.79 -5.22 -5.72
CA GLU A 127 9.32 -6.24 -6.63
C GLU A 127 8.48 -7.51 -6.60
N PHE A 128 8.19 -8.06 -5.42
CA PHE A 128 7.42 -9.31 -5.32
C PHE A 128 5.90 -9.12 -5.47
N SER A 129 5.37 -7.91 -5.25
CA SER A 129 3.94 -7.61 -5.41
C SER A 129 3.57 -7.06 -6.80
N GLY A 130 4.50 -6.41 -7.49
CA GLY A 130 4.27 -5.76 -8.79
C GLY A 130 4.46 -6.66 -10.00
N HIS A 131 5.05 -7.85 -9.84
CA HIS A 131 5.38 -8.75 -10.95
C HIS A 131 4.73 -10.13 -10.81
N HIS A 132 4.71 -10.87 -11.93
CA HIS A 132 4.23 -12.24 -11.98
C HIS A 132 4.94 -13.10 -10.92
N PRO A 133 4.23 -13.92 -10.11
CA PRO A 133 4.82 -14.67 -9.01
C PRO A 133 6.08 -15.49 -9.35
N LYS A 134 6.16 -16.06 -10.55
CA LYS A 134 7.32 -16.86 -10.99
C LYS A 134 8.43 -16.05 -11.69
N SER A 135 8.35 -14.73 -11.74
CA SER A 135 9.38 -13.91 -12.40
C SER A 135 10.69 -13.95 -11.61
N GLU A 136 11.82 -13.80 -12.32
CA GLU A 136 13.15 -13.71 -11.71
C GLU A 136 13.22 -12.58 -10.67
N ARG A 137 12.61 -11.42 -10.96
CA ARG A 137 12.55 -10.27 -10.04
C ARG A 137 11.89 -10.62 -8.71
N VAL A 138 10.77 -11.35 -8.74
CA VAL A 138 10.08 -11.79 -7.53
C VAL A 138 10.92 -12.77 -6.72
N LEU A 139 11.52 -13.76 -7.38
CA LEU A 139 12.34 -14.76 -6.71
C LEU A 139 13.58 -14.12 -6.04
N LYS A 140 14.26 -13.19 -6.72
CA LYS A 140 15.40 -12.45 -6.17
C LYS A 140 15.01 -11.55 -5.01
N ALA A 141 13.88 -10.84 -5.09
CA ALA A 141 13.40 -9.99 -4.01
C ALA A 141 13.09 -10.81 -2.75
N LEU A 142 12.35 -11.91 -2.90
CA LEU A 142 12.01 -12.82 -1.81
C LEU A 142 13.26 -13.49 -1.22
N ALA A 143 14.18 -13.94 -2.07
CA ALA A 143 15.43 -14.54 -1.61
C ALA A 143 16.29 -13.56 -0.82
N ARG A 144 16.39 -12.31 -1.28
CA ARG A 144 17.12 -11.25 -0.57
C ARG A 144 16.48 -10.97 0.80
N MET A 145 15.16 -10.84 0.84
CA MET A 145 14.40 -10.64 2.08
C MET A 145 14.63 -11.80 3.06
N ASN A 146 14.49 -13.05 2.58
CA ASN A 146 14.68 -14.25 3.39
C ASN A 146 16.12 -14.37 3.91
N TYR A 147 17.12 -14.04 3.10
CA TYR A 147 18.51 -13.99 3.56
C TYR A 147 18.66 -13.01 4.73
N ILE A 148 18.19 -11.77 4.59
CA ILE A 148 18.28 -10.74 5.64
C ILE A 148 17.58 -11.21 6.92
N HIS A 149 16.32 -11.65 6.82
CA HIS A 149 15.55 -12.12 7.98
C HIS A 149 16.16 -13.37 8.63
N SER A 150 16.66 -14.32 7.84
CA SER A 150 17.23 -15.57 8.37
C SER A 150 18.40 -15.34 9.32
N ARG A 151 19.19 -14.27 9.11
CA ARG A 151 20.29 -13.91 10.02
C ARG A 151 19.77 -13.52 11.40
N TYR A 152 18.68 -12.76 11.45
CA TYR A 152 18.08 -12.33 12.71
C TYR A 152 17.27 -13.45 13.37
N GLN A 153 16.61 -14.31 12.59
CA GLN A 153 15.95 -15.52 13.11
C GLN A 153 16.97 -16.47 13.76
N LYS A 154 18.09 -16.77 13.08
CA LYS A 154 19.18 -17.60 13.61
C LYS A 154 19.80 -17.02 14.88
N ALA A 155 19.78 -15.70 15.02
CA ALA A 155 20.23 -15.00 16.22
C ALA A 155 19.15 -14.88 17.31
N GLY A 156 17.96 -15.46 17.13
CA GLY A 156 16.85 -15.39 18.08
C GLY A 156 16.22 -14.01 18.23
N LYS A 157 16.43 -13.11 17.26
CA LYS A 157 15.98 -11.71 17.31
C LYS A 157 14.67 -11.44 16.56
N ILE A 158 14.26 -12.34 15.69
CA ILE A 158 12.97 -12.31 15.01
C ILE A 158 12.30 -13.66 15.28
N SER A 159 11.17 -13.63 15.97
CA SER A 159 10.36 -14.81 16.22
C SER A 159 9.41 -15.11 15.05
N ASN A 160 8.80 -16.30 15.05
CA ASN A 160 7.73 -16.62 14.11
C ASN A 160 6.51 -15.70 14.31
N ALA A 161 6.19 -15.34 15.56
CA ALA A 161 5.08 -14.44 15.88
C ALA A 161 5.32 -13.02 15.33
N ASP A 162 6.55 -12.50 15.39
CA ASP A 162 6.90 -11.20 14.81
C ASP A 162 6.68 -11.18 13.28
N LEU A 163 7.06 -12.27 12.60
CA LEU A 163 6.84 -12.43 11.16
C LEU A 163 5.36 -12.59 10.82
N LEU A 164 4.63 -13.42 11.57
CA LEU A 164 3.20 -13.63 11.36
C LEU A 164 2.38 -12.35 11.61
N TYR A 165 2.74 -11.57 12.64
CA TYR A 165 2.13 -10.27 12.90
C TYR A 165 2.43 -9.27 11.79
N THR A 166 3.68 -9.20 11.33
CA THR A 166 4.06 -8.35 10.19
C THR A 166 3.29 -8.76 8.92
N LEU A 167 3.14 -10.05 8.65
CA LEU A 167 2.33 -10.56 7.55
C LEU A 167 0.86 -10.14 7.67
N SER A 168 0.30 -10.24 8.89
CA SER A 168 -1.10 -9.92 9.15
C SER A 168 -1.43 -8.46 8.80
N VAL A 169 -0.58 -7.50 9.16
CA VAL A 169 -0.83 -6.08 8.90
C VAL A 169 -0.74 -5.72 7.42
N PHE A 170 0.06 -6.44 6.62
CA PHE A 170 0.05 -6.28 5.17
C PHE A 170 -1.24 -6.77 4.50
N ILE A 171 -1.98 -7.65 5.18
CA ILE A 171 -3.29 -8.14 4.74
C ILE A 171 -4.41 -7.22 5.24
N THR A 172 -4.41 -6.93 6.54
CA THR A 172 -5.54 -6.27 7.22
C THR A 172 -5.57 -4.77 7.01
N GLU A 173 -4.42 -4.09 6.97
CA GLU A 173 -4.38 -2.63 6.85
C GLU A 173 -4.90 -2.13 5.50
N PRO A 174 -4.53 -2.70 4.32
CA PRO A 174 -5.12 -2.26 3.06
C PRO A 174 -6.65 -2.40 3.03
N VAL A 175 -7.19 -3.49 3.59
CA VAL A 175 -8.64 -3.72 3.66
C VAL A 175 -9.29 -2.66 4.55
N GLY A 176 -8.79 -2.46 5.78
CA GLY A 176 -9.35 -1.50 6.73
C GLY A 176 -9.22 -0.04 6.28
N TRP A 177 -8.10 0.34 5.65
CA TRP A 177 -7.90 1.68 5.13
C TRP A 177 -8.81 2.00 3.95
N ILE A 178 -9.02 1.05 3.05
CA ILE A 178 -9.91 1.25 1.89
C ILE A 178 -11.36 1.33 2.35
N ASP A 179 -11.78 0.48 3.30
CA ASP A 179 -13.11 0.55 3.91
C ASP A 179 -13.39 1.93 4.55
N LYS A 180 -12.41 2.49 5.26
CA LYS A 180 -12.56 3.76 5.96
C LYS A 180 -12.42 4.99 5.06
N TYR A 181 -11.47 5.00 4.13
CA TYR A 181 -11.00 6.23 3.47
C TYR A 181 -11.27 6.30 1.96
N GLU A 182 -11.73 5.23 1.32
CA GLU A 182 -12.01 5.20 -0.12
C GLU A 182 -13.50 5.25 -0.44
N TRP A 183 -13.80 5.52 -1.71
CA TRP A 183 -15.17 5.79 -2.18
C TRP A 183 -16.11 4.56 -2.14
N ARG A 184 -15.54 3.37 -1.92
CA ARG A 184 -16.22 2.10 -1.71
C ARG A 184 -15.38 1.15 -0.84
N CYS A 185 -16.04 0.20 -0.22
CA CYS A 185 -15.40 -0.94 0.43
C CYS A 185 -14.81 -1.91 -0.61
N MET A 186 -13.89 -2.76 -0.17
CA MET A 186 -13.48 -3.93 -0.95
C MET A 186 -14.60 -4.96 -0.97
N ASN A 187 -14.70 -5.71 -2.07
CA ASN A 187 -15.57 -6.88 -2.14
C ASN A 187 -14.81 -8.18 -1.78
N ASP A 188 -15.55 -9.27 -1.62
CA ASP A 188 -15.01 -10.59 -1.25
C ASP A 188 -13.93 -11.10 -2.19
N LEU A 189 -14.05 -10.85 -3.51
CA LEU A 189 -13.01 -11.21 -4.48
C LEU A 189 -11.69 -10.50 -4.17
N GLU A 190 -11.76 -9.20 -3.90
CA GLU A 190 -10.60 -8.34 -3.64
C GLU A 190 -9.92 -8.72 -2.32
N ILE A 191 -10.69 -8.98 -1.26
CA ILE A 191 -10.17 -9.42 0.05
C ILE A 191 -9.53 -10.80 -0.09
N CYS A 192 -10.21 -11.74 -0.78
CA CYS A 192 -9.66 -13.06 -1.05
C CYS A 192 -8.34 -12.98 -1.81
N ALA A 193 -8.22 -12.11 -2.81
CA ALA A 193 -6.99 -11.91 -3.58
C ALA A 193 -5.84 -11.40 -2.70
N ILE A 194 -6.07 -10.41 -1.85
CA ILE A 194 -5.04 -9.91 -0.93
C ILE A 194 -4.57 -11.02 0.00
N ALA A 195 -5.50 -11.74 0.63
CA ALA A 195 -5.16 -12.81 1.57
C ALA A 195 -4.45 -14.00 0.88
N THR A 196 -4.91 -14.39 -0.32
CA THR A 196 -4.28 -15.44 -1.13
C THR A 196 -2.84 -15.07 -1.51
N PHE A 197 -2.65 -13.84 -2.00
CA PHE A 197 -1.33 -13.33 -2.37
C PHE A 197 -0.37 -13.34 -1.17
N TRP A 198 -0.77 -12.76 -0.05
CA TRP A 198 0.08 -12.69 1.13
C TRP A 198 0.28 -14.03 1.82
N LYS A 199 -0.68 -14.95 1.79
CA LYS A 199 -0.46 -16.34 2.23
C LYS A 199 0.70 -16.98 1.47
N SER A 200 0.73 -16.83 0.14
CA SER A 200 1.86 -17.31 -0.67
C SER A 200 3.20 -16.66 -0.30
N ILE A 201 3.21 -15.37 0.05
CA ILE A 201 4.41 -14.70 0.55
C ILE A 201 4.83 -15.28 1.90
N GLY A 202 3.90 -15.48 2.83
CA GLY A 202 4.18 -16.07 4.14
C GLY A 202 4.76 -17.49 4.03
N ASP A 203 4.22 -18.30 3.10
CA ASP A 203 4.74 -19.65 2.80
C ASP A 203 6.16 -19.58 2.24
N ALA A 204 6.42 -18.65 1.31
CA ALA A 204 7.75 -18.40 0.76
C ALA A 204 8.76 -17.92 1.81
N MET A 205 8.29 -17.29 2.89
CA MET A 205 9.11 -16.88 4.04
C MET A 205 9.28 -17.99 5.08
N GLY A 206 8.57 -19.11 4.94
CA GLY A 206 8.57 -20.20 5.90
C GLY A 206 7.85 -19.87 7.22
N ILE A 207 6.91 -18.92 7.21
CA ILE A 207 6.10 -18.57 8.38
C ILE A 207 5.24 -19.77 8.77
N GLN A 208 5.28 -20.13 10.05
CA GLN A 208 4.48 -21.21 10.61
C GLN A 208 3.14 -20.67 11.11
N TYR A 209 2.04 -21.32 10.72
CA TYR A 209 0.69 -20.92 11.14
C TYR A 209 0.12 -21.84 12.23
N THR A 210 0.43 -23.14 12.16
CA THR A 210 -0.01 -24.13 13.14
C THR A 210 0.47 -23.78 14.54
N GLY A 211 -0.43 -23.82 15.52
CA GLY A 211 -0.15 -23.43 16.90
C GLY A 211 -0.23 -21.92 17.17
N HIS A 212 -0.41 -21.10 16.12
CA HIS A 212 -0.66 -19.67 16.25
C HIS A 212 -2.08 -19.30 15.82
N LEU A 213 -2.48 -19.70 14.62
CA LEU A 213 -3.83 -19.46 14.09
C LEU A 213 -4.81 -20.53 14.58
N ALA A 214 -6.11 -20.21 14.53
CA ALA A 214 -7.15 -21.13 14.98
C ALA A 214 -7.28 -22.37 14.09
N ARG A 215 -6.82 -22.27 12.83
CA ARG A 215 -6.81 -23.35 11.86
C ARG A 215 -5.39 -23.55 11.31
N SER A 216 -5.12 -24.77 10.83
CA SER A 216 -3.93 -25.09 10.05
C SER A 216 -4.20 -25.12 8.54
N GLU A 217 -5.47 -25.21 8.16
CA GLU A 217 -5.94 -25.27 6.78
C GLU A 217 -7.15 -24.36 6.60
N TRP A 218 -7.26 -23.74 5.43
CA TRP A 218 -8.34 -22.81 5.08
C TRP A 218 -8.92 -23.18 3.73
N THR A 219 -10.24 -22.97 3.58
CA THR A 219 -10.95 -23.26 2.33
C THR A 219 -10.53 -22.33 1.20
N ASP A 220 -10.33 -21.06 1.52
CA ASP A 220 -10.03 -19.98 0.59
C ASP A 220 -9.33 -18.82 1.33
N GLY A 221 -9.03 -17.75 0.58
CA GLY A 221 -8.39 -16.56 1.15
C GLY A 221 -9.26 -15.79 2.15
N LEU A 222 -10.59 -15.88 2.09
CA LEU A 222 -11.48 -15.21 3.07
C LEU A 222 -11.43 -15.91 4.42
N ASP A 223 -11.43 -17.24 4.42
CA ASP A 223 -11.25 -18.05 5.64
C ASP A 223 -9.91 -17.72 6.31
N PHE A 224 -8.82 -17.66 5.53
CA PHE A 224 -7.50 -17.27 6.03
C PHE A 224 -7.48 -15.84 6.56
N TYR A 225 -8.10 -14.90 5.83
CA TYR A 225 -8.21 -13.49 6.24
C TYR A 225 -8.87 -13.35 7.62
N GLN A 226 -9.99 -14.02 7.86
CA GLN A 226 -10.70 -13.89 9.14
C GLN A 226 -9.90 -14.48 10.31
N ASP A 227 -9.24 -15.63 10.09
CA ASP A 227 -8.42 -16.28 11.11
C ASP A 227 -7.22 -15.42 11.49
N ILE A 228 -6.42 -14.99 10.50
CA ILE A 228 -5.24 -14.17 10.76
C ILE A 228 -5.59 -12.78 11.31
N LYS A 229 -6.73 -12.20 10.89
CA LYS A 229 -7.23 -10.93 11.44
C LYS A 229 -7.58 -11.08 12.92
N THR A 230 -8.33 -12.12 13.28
CA THR A 230 -8.73 -12.39 14.67
C THR A 230 -7.49 -12.63 15.54
N TRP A 231 -6.55 -13.43 15.03
CA TRP A 231 -5.28 -13.66 15.72
C TRP A 231 -4.48 -12.35 15.91
N ALA A 232 -4.39 -11.51 14.89
CA ALA A 232 -3.68 -10.24 14.98
C ALA A 232 -4.33 -9.28 15.98
N GLU A 233 -5.66 -9.19 16.02
CA GLU A 233 -6.38 -8.36 17.00
C GLU A 233 -6.08 -8.77 18.45
N ASN A 234 -6.01 -10.08 18.71
CA ASN A 234 -5.62 -10.65 20.00
C ASN A 234 -4.13 -10.43 20.31
N TYR A 235 -3.25 -10.69 19.33
CA TYR A 235 -1.82 -10.46 19.46
C TYR A 235 -1.52 -9.00 19.79
N GLU A 236 -2.20 -8.06 19.13
CA GLU A 236 -2.07 -6.64 19.44
C GLU A 236 -2.53 -6.33 20.86
N ALA A 237 -3.67 -6.88 21.30
CA ALA A 237 -4.19 -6.66 22.65
C ALA A 237 -3.19 -7.08 23.75
N GLU A 238 -2.42 -8.14 23.49
CA GLU A 238 -1.46 -8.69 24.44
C GLU A 238 -0.06 -8.05 24.33
N TYR A 239 0.43 -7.81 23.10
CA TYR A 239 1.84 -7.46 22.85
C TYR A 239 2.08 -6.02 22.39
N MET A 240 1.06 -5.26 21.98
CA MET A 240 1.22 -3.86 21.57
C MET A 240 1.25 -2.93 22.78
N LEU A 241 2.31 -3.06 23.58
CA LEU A 241 2.49 -2.40 24.86
C LEU A 241 3.42 -1.18 24.78
N PRO A 242 3.29 -0.19 25.68
CA PRO A 242 4.20 0.94 25.76
C PRO A 242 5.66 0.53 25.90
N ALA A 243 6.52 1.02 25.00
CA ALA A 243 7.96 0.82 25.09
C ALA A 243 8.75 2.04 24.61
N LYS A 244 9.90 2.30 25.23
CA LYS A 244 10.81 3.39 24.84
C LYS A 244 11.28 3.24 23.39
N SER A 245 11.52 2.00 22.96
CA SER A 245 11.90 1.69 21.57
C SER A 245 10.79 2.05 20.59
N ASN A 246 9.52 1.75 20.90
CA ASN A 246 8.36 2.13 20.07
C ASN A 246 8.33 3.64 19.87
N LYS A 247 8.42 4.39 20.97
CA LYS A 247 8.46 5.86 20.95
C LYS A 247 9.62 6.38 20.10
N ALA A 248 10.84 5.89 20.33
CA ALA A 248 12.01 6.33 19.60
C ALA A 248 11.88 6.07 18.09
N THR A 249 11.41 4.88 17.69
CA THR A 249 11.18 4.59 16.27
C THR A 249 10.10 5.46 15.64
N ALA A 250 9.05 5.80 16.40
CA ALA A 250 7.99 6.67 15.93
C ALA A 250 8.45 8.13 15.79
N ASP A 251 9.22 8.64 16.76
CA ASP A 251 9.75 10.01 16.76
C ASP A 251 10.69 10.28 15.56
N GLU A 252 11.33 9.24 15.01
CA GLU A 252 12.17 9.34 13.82
C GLU A 252 11.36 9.23 12.50
N LEU A 253 10.25 8.49 12.50
CA LEU A 253 9.44 8.32 11.30
C LEU A 253 8.40 9.43 11.09
N VAL A 254 7.77 9.94 12.16
CA VAL A 254 6.73 10.98 12.05
C VAL A 254 7.25 12.23 11.29
N PRO A 255 8.48 12.73 11.54
CA PRO A 255 9.05 13.82 10.73
C PRO A 255 9.19 13.50 9.25
N LEU A 256 9.49 12.24 8.88
CA LEU A 256 9.56 11.80 7.48
C LEU A 256 8.17 11.77 6.81
N ILE A 257 7.13 11.37 7.56
CA ILE A 257 5.74 11.43 7.08
C ILE A 257 5.31 12.90 6.88
N LEU A 258 5.71 13.78 7.80
CA LEU A 258 5.40 15.20 7.77
C LEU A 258 6.41 16.02 6.97
N PHE A 259 7.25 15.40 6.15
CA PHE A 259 8.38 16.07 5.49
C PHE A 259 7.94 17.30 4.69
N TYR A 260 6.90 17.16 3.87
CA TYR A 260 6.34 18.25 3.06
C TYR A 260 5.30 19.12 3.79
N VAL A 261 5.07 18.87 5.09
CA VAL A 261 4.17 19.72 5.89
C VAL A 261 4.97 20.93 6.37
N PRO A 262 4.51 22.17 6.10
CA PRO A 262 5.18 23.38 6.57
C PRO A 262 5.44 23.34 8.08
N THR A 263 6.58 23.88 8.52
CA THR A 263 7.00 23.82 9.94
C THR A 263 5.96 24.39 10.89
N SER A 264 5.24 25.46 10.49
CA SER A 264 4.13 26.05 11.25
C SER A 264 2.94 25.09 11.46
N LEU A 265 2.76 24.11 10.59
CA LEU A 265 1.68 23.13 10.63
C LEU A 265 2.10 21.76 11.19
N ARG A 266 3.37 21.58 11.58
CA ARG A 266 3.87 20.27 12.06
C ARG A 266 3.13 19.75 13.29
N ASN A 267 2.72 20.62 14.21
CA ASN A 267 1.93 20.21 15.37
C ASN A 267 0.55 19.69 14.97
N ALA A 268 -0.12 20.36 14.03
CA ALA A 268 -1.38 19.88 13.48
C ALA A 268 -1.20 18.57 12.71
N GLY A 269 -0.12 18.46 11.92
CA GLY A 269 0.26 17.23 11.22
C GLY A 269 0.51 16.06 12.17
N THR A 270 1.19 16.30 13.30
CA THR A 270 1.45 15.28 14.32
C THR A 270 0.15 14.79 14.97
N ASN A 271 -0.79 15.68 15.27
CA ASN A 271 -2.12 15.30 15.74
C ASN A 271 -2.89 14.49 14.68
N MET A 272 -2.81 14.87 13.40
CA MET A 272 -3.42 14.12 12.31
C MET A 272 -2.83 12.71 12.16
N VAL A 273 -1.51 12.56 12.30
CA VAL A 273 -0.87 11.23 12.38
C VAL A 273 -1.39 10.45 13.58
N GLY A 274 -1.54 11.10 14.73
CA GLY A 274 -2.14 10.51 15.93
C GLY A 274 -3.59 10.04 15.77
N VAL A 275 -4.39 10.69 14.90
CA VAL A 275 -5.75 10.26 14.54
C VAL A 275 -5.73 9.01 13.65
N LEU A 276 -4.73 8.89 12.79
CA LEU A 276 -4.57 7.71 11.93
C LEU A 276 -4.08 6.49 12.70
N MET A 277 -3.40 6.70 13.84
CA MET A 277 -3.09 5.62 14.79
C MET A 277 -4.36 5.17 15.52
N SER A 278 -4.52 3.85 15.69
CA SER A 278 -5.48 3.33 16.66
C SER A 278 -5.09 3.74 18.08
N ASP A 279 -6.05 3.75 19.01
CA ASP A 279 -5.79 4.10 20.41
C ASP A 279 -4.69 3.23 21.03
N ARG A 280 -4.67 1.94 20.69
CA ARG A 280 -3.65 0.99 21.13
C ARG A 280 -2.26 1.31 20.57
N LEU A 281 -2.15 1.56 19.27
CA LEU A 281 -0.87 1.90 18.64
C LEU A 281 -0.31 3.21 19.19
N ARG A 282 -1.19 4.20 19.37
CA ARG A 282 -0.81 5.50 19.92
C ARG A 282 -0.31 5.36 21.37
N ALA A 283 -1.02 4.59 22.19
CA ALA A 283 -0.62 4.30 23.56
C ALA A 283 0.72 3.55 23.61
N SER A 284 0.93 2.56 22.74
CA SER A 284 2.17 1.78 22.72
C SER A 284 3.40 2.59 22.28
N MET A 285 3.19 3.62 21.47
CA MET A 285 4.22 4.60 21.07
C MET A 285 4.36 5.77 22.06
N MET A 286 3.52 5.82 23.11
CA MET A 286 3.49 6.91 24.09
C MET A 286 3.20 8.28 23.46
N TYR A 287 2.37 8.31 22.41
CA TYR A 287 1.90 9.54 21.78
C TYR A 287 0.65 10.07 22.49
N PRO A 288 0.48 11.40 22.60
CA PRO A 288 -0.71 11.98 23.22
C PRO A 288 -1.96 11.73 22.36
N THR A 289 -3.10 11.54 23.00
CA THR A 289 -4.39 11.47 22.30
C THR A 289 -4.75 12.82 21.70
N PRO A 290 -4.98 12.91 20.37
CA PRO A 290 -5.44 14.15 19.75
C PRO A 290 -6.78 14.61 20.31
N SER A 291 -7.05 15.91 20.26
CA SER A 291 -8.37 16.42 20.63
C SER A 291 -9.45 15.93 19.64
N GLN A 292 -10.71 15.85 20.10
CA GLN A 292 -11.84 15.44 19.26
C GLN A 292 -12.04 16.32 18.01
N ALA A 293 -11.52 17.54 18.01
CA ALA A 293 -11.53 18.40 16.83
C ALA A 293 -10.72 17.80 15.67
N TYR A 294 -9.57 17.17 15.95
CA TYR A 294 -8.75 16.53 14.92
C TYR A 294 -9.42 15.29 14.32
N TYR A 295 -10.13 14.50 15.14
CA TYR A 295 -10.93 13.37 14.64
C TYR A 295 -12.01 13.84 13.68
N ARG A 296 -12.81 14.84 14.08
CA ARG A 296 -13.84 15.43 13.20
C ARG A 296 -13.24 16.03 11.92
N MET A 297 -12.09 16.67 12.03
CA MET A 297 -11.38 17.22 10.86
C MET A 297 -10.93 16.10 9.91
N ALA A 298 -10.37 15.01 10.44
CA ALA A 298 -10.00 13.85 9.63
C ALA A 298 -11.23 13.24 8.94
N ASP A 299 -12.32 13.04 9.68
CA ASP A 299 -13.57 12.51 9.12
C ASP A 299 -14.13 13.41 8.03
N ALA A 300 -14.04 14.74 8.18
CA ALA A 300 -14.45 15.69 7.16
C ALA A 300 -13.55 15.63 5.91
N ILE A 301 -12.22 15.61 6.09
CA ILE A 301 -11.25 15.52 4.98
C ILE A 301 -11.45 14.22 4.19
N PHE A 302 -11.54 13.09 4.88
CA PHE A 302 -11.74 11.79 4.23
C PHE A 302 -13.16 11.64 3.68
N GLY A 303 -14.18 12.18 4.35
CA GLY A 303 -15.54 12.26 3.85
C GLY A 303 -15.63 13.02 2.53
N LEU A 304 -15.03 14.20 2.47
CA LEU A 304 -14.93 15.00 1.25
C LEU A 304 -14.17 14.24 0.16
N ARG A 305 -13.05 13.60 0.49
CA ARG A 305 -12.29 12.78 -0.46
C ARG A 305 -13.16 11.66 -1.04
N ARG A 306 -13.88 10.90 -0.22
CA ARG A 306 -14.78 9.82 -0.68
C ARG A 306 -15.84 10.36 -1.63
N PHE A 307 -16.46 11.48 -1.28
CA PHE A 307 -17.43 12.16 -2.13
C PHE A 307 -16.83 12.58 -3.48
N MET A 308 -15.71 13.31 -3.45
CA MET A 308 -15.03 13.80 -4.66
C MET A 308 -14.58 12.65 -5.56
N LEU A 309 -14.04 11.58 -4.97
CA LEU A 309 -13.67 10.40 -5.74
C LEU A 309 -14.91 9.77 -6.39
N ARG A 310 -15.97 9.52 -5.65
CA ARG A 310 -17.17 8.82 -6.16
C ARG A 310 -17.89 9.59 -7.26
N TYR A 311 -18.06 10.91 -7.08
CA TYR A 311 -19.00 11.70 -7.86
C TYR A 311 -18.35 12.71 -8.80
N VAL A 312 -17.06 13.03 -8.62
CA VAL A 312 -16.40 14.09 -9.41
C VAL A 312 -15.21 13.54 -10.20
N ALA A 313 -14.41 12.66 -9.62
CA ALA A 313 -13.22 12.15 -10.30
C ALA A 313 -13.57 10.98 -11.22
N LEU A 314 -13.25 11.10 -12.51
CA LEU A 314 -13.30 9.99 -13.45
C LEU A 314 -12.38 8.83 -13.02
N PRO A 315 -12.73 7.58 -13.34
CA PRO A 315 -11.93 6.43 -12.96
C PRO A 315 -10.63 6.40 -13.80
N ARG A 316 -9.46 6.28 -13.14
CA ARG A 316 -8.14 6.39 -13.79
C ARG A 316 -7.98 5.47 -15.02
N PRO A 317 -7.66 5.97 -16.22
CA PRO A 317 -7.50 5.13 -17.40
C PRO A 317 -6.20 4.30 -17.33
N GLY A 318 -6.12 3.23 -18.12
CA GLY A 318 -5.01 2.27 -18.07
C GLY A 318 -3.63 2.88 -18.34
N PHE A 319 -3.52 3.88 -19.22
CA PHE A 319 -2.25 4.55 -19.52
C PHE A 319 -1.74 5.46 -18.39
N MET A 320 -2.57 5.75 -17.38
CA MET A 320 -2.17 6.51 -16.19
C MET A 320 -1.84 5.60 -14.99
N LYS A 321 -1.74 4.28 -15.19
CA LYS A 321 -1.41 3.30 -14.14
C LYS A 321 -0.19 3.77 -13.34
N VAL A 322 -0.31 3.78 -12.02
CA VAL A 322 0.77 4.23 -11.13
C VAL A 322 1.81 3.11 -11.04
N ARG A 323 3.01 3.35 -11.59
CA ARG A 323 4.14 2.41 -11.53
C ARG A 323 5.19 2.89 -10.53
N GLU A 324 5.43 2.12 -9.48
CA GLU A 324 6.41 2.46 -8.44
C GLU A 324 7.86 2.10 -8.84
N LEU A 325 8.02 1.07 -9.67
CA LEU A 325 9.31 0.59 -10.17
C LEU A 325 9.41 0.77 -11.69
N SER A 326 10.63 0.84 -12.20
CA SER A 326 10.88 0.70 -13.64
C SER A 326 10.52 -0.72 -14.09
N ASP A 327 9.84 -0.83 -15.24
CA ASP A 327 9.47 -2.13 -15.83
C ASP A 327 10.74 -2.90 -16.26
N GLU A 328 11.69 -2.19 -16.87
CA GLU A 328 12.95 -2.75 -17.36
C GLU A 328 14.17 -2.23 -16.59
N PRO A 329 15.28 -2.99 -16.56
CA PRO A 329 16.57 -2.50 -16.10
C PRO A 329 17.10 -1.40 -17.00
N ASP A 330 17.94 -0.52 -16.45
CA ASP A 330 18.68 0.45 -17.26
C ASP A 330 19.61 -0.27 -18.24
N GLN A 331 19.53 0.07 -19.53
CA GLN A 331 20.29 -0.59 -20.59
C GLN A 331 21.81 -0.46 -20.44
N LYS A 332 22.30 0.59 -19.78
CA LYS A 332 23.75 0.84 -19.61
C LYS A 332 24.28 0.18 -18.34
N THR A 333 23.55 0.29 -17.24
CA THR A 333 24.04 -0.16 -15.93
C THR A 333 23.49 -1.52 -15.50
N GLY A 334 22.41 -1.99 -16.14
CA GLY A 334 21.65 -3.18 -15.74
C GLY A 334 20.92 -3.02 -14.39
N ARG A 335 20.81 -1.79 -13.86
CA ARG A 335 20.24 -1.51 -12.55
C ARG A 335 18.77 -1.12 -12.64
N LEU A 336 18.02 -1.45 -11.60
CA LEU A 336 16.60 -1.13 -11.45
C LEU A 336 16.42 0.17 -10.67
N HIS A 337 15.33 0.89 -10.94
CA HIS A 337 15.07 2.20 -10.35
C HIS A 337 13.67 2.29 -9.75
N THR A 338 13.53 3.20 -8.80
CA THR A 338 12.23 3.63 -8.28
C THR A 338 11.76 4.86 -9.04
N ASN A 339 10.45 4.97 -9.27
CA ASN A 339 9.84 6.14 -9.90
C ASN A 339 9.36 7.17 -8.87
N ARG A 340 9.31 6.79 -7.58
CA ARG A 340 8.79 7.62 -6.49
C ARG A 340 9.65 7.48 -5.24
N TYR A 341 9.60 8.49 -4.41
CA TYR A 341 10.20 8.51 -3.08
C TYR A 341 9.32 9.30 -2.11
N VAL A 342 9.54 9.09 -0.82
CA VAL A 342 8.81 9.80 0.25
C VAL A 342 9.54 11.07 0.62
N ALA A 343 10.67 10.96 1.32
CA ALA A 343 11.48 12.10 1.76
C ALA A 343 12.77 12.23 0.93
N HIS A 344 13.57 11.17 0.87
CA HIS A 344 14.84 11.17 0.15
C HIS A 344 14.78 10.29 -1.11
N PRO A 345 15.39 10.72 -2.24
CA PRO A 345 15.25 10.11 -3.55
C PRO A 345 16.12 8.85 -3.75
N PHE A 346 16.01 7.89 -2.83
CA PHE A 346 16.76 6.63 -2.91
C PHE A 346 16.36 5.80 -4.13
N TYR A 347 17.35 5.40 -4.93
CA TYR A 347 17.19 4.59 -6.15
C TYR A 347 16.47 5.28 -7.31
N ASN A 348 16.22 6.59 -7.21
CA ASN A 348 15.55 7.34 -8.27
C ASN A 348 16.55 7.83 -9.31
N LYS A 349 16.28 7.49 -10.57
CA LYS A 349 17.10 7.96 -11.70
C LYS A 349 16.97 9.49 -11.86
N PRO A 350 18.08 10.24 -11.94
CA PRO A 350 18.04 11.66 -12.28
C PRO A 350 17.48 11.88 -13.69
N GLY A 351 16.38 12.63 -13.77
CA GLY A 351 15.76 13.02 -15.03
C GLY A 351 15.54 14.53 -15.10
N PHE A 352 15.22 15.04 -16.29
CA PHE A 352 14.94 16.48 -16.43
C PHE A 352 13.67 16.87 -15.64
N PHE A 353 12.57 16.13 -15.81
CA PHE A 353 11.29 16.46 -15.18
C PHE A 353 11.25 16.26 -13.67
N ASN A 354 11.82 15.18 -13.14
CA ASN A 354 11.82 14.95 -11.67
C ASN A 354 12.81 15.88 -10.94
N ARG A 355 13.72 16.54 -11.65
CA ARG A 355 14.60 17.57 -11.09
C ARG A 355 14.12 18.98 -11.38
N TRP A 356 13.51 19.29 -12.52
CA TRP A 356 13.23 20.69 -12.90
C TRP A 356 11.77 20.96 -13.26
N GLY A 357 10.92 19.93 -13.16
CA GLY A 357 9.47 20.07 -13.29
C GLY A 357 8.81 20.60 -12.00
N PRO A 358 7.48 20.74 -12.01
CA PRO A 358 6.72 21.32 -10.91
C PRO A 358 6.95 20.63 -9.55
N GLU A 359 6.99 19.29 -9.54
CA GLU A 359 7.27 18.51 -8.33
C GLU A 359 8.69 18.76 -7.82
N GLY A 360 9.70 18.77 -8.71
CA GLY A 360 11.09 19.03 -8.33
C GLY A 360 11.30 20.44 -7.75
N TRP A 361 10.59 21.45 -8.27
CA TRP A 361 10.59 22.80 -7.69
C TRP A 361 9.92 22.83 -6.32
N PHE A 362 8.77 22.18 -6.17
CA PHE A 362 8.08 22.06 -4.89
C PHE A 362 8.98 21.41 -3.83
N VAL A 363 9.64 20.29 -4.17
CA VAL A 363 10.56 19.59 -3.26
C VAL A 363 11.68 20.52 -2.80
N ARG A 364 12.31 21.28 -3.71
CA ARG A 364 13.37 22.23 -3.32
C ARG A 364 12.85 23.36 -2.43
N LEU A 365 11.69 23.92 -2.76
CA LEU A 365 11.07 24.99 -1.96
C LEU A 365 10.71 24.50 -0.55
N ALA A 366 10.35 23.22 -0.42
CA ALA A 366 10.13 22.56 0.86
C ALA A 366 11.42 22.16 1.60
N GLY A 367 12.61 22.47 1.06
CA GLY A 367 13.91 22.12 1.64
C GLY A 367 14.36 20.67 1.42
N GLY A 368 13.73 19.96 0.49
CA GLY A 368 14.05 18.57 0.16
C GLY A 368 15.04 18.38 -0.98
N ASP A 369 15.46 17.12 -1.12
CA ASP A 369 16.43 16.67 -2.10
C ASP A 369 15.74 16.04 -3.31
N VAL A 370 16.19 16.42 -4.51
CA VAL A 370 15.77 15.80 -5.77
C VAL A 370 16.79 14.77 -6.24
N PRO A 371 16.42 13.81 -7.12
CA PRO A 371 17.34 12.81 -7.62
C PRO A 371 18.67 13.39 -8.13
N GLY A 372 19.79 12.90 -7.57
CA GLY A 372 21.15 13.34 -7.89
C GLY A 372 21.60 14.66 -7.27
N SER A 373 20.82 15.30 -6.37
CA SER A 373 21.24 16.56 -5.72
C SER A 373 22.41 16.41 -4.75
N LYS A 374 22.61 15.20 -4.19
CA LYS A 374 23.66 14.87 -3.20
C LYS A 374 24.69 13.86 -3.73
N GLY A 375 24.96 13.89 -5.03
CA GLY A 375 25.84 12.90 -5.67
C GLY A 375 25.32 11.48 -5.46
N ASP A 376 26.19 10.59 -4.99
CA ASP A 376 25.88 9.16 -4.86
C ASP A 376 25.15 8.77 -3.56
N LEU A 377 24.92 9.73 -2.65
CA LEU A 377 24.33 9.47 -1.33
C LEU A 377 23.00 8.69 -1.42
N TYR A 378 22.15 9.08 -2.36
CA TYR A 378 20.83 8.48 -2.58
C TYR A 378 20.81 7.40 -3.67
N LEU A 379 21.98 6.90 -4.09
CA LEU A 379 22.09 5.79 -5.05
C LEU A 379 21.30 6.06 -6.37
N PRO A 380 21.56 7.19 -7.06
CA PRO A 380 20.81 7.57 -8.26
C PRO A 380 20.94 6.59 -9.43
N ASP A 381 21.99 5.76 -9.43
CA ASP A 381 22.20 4.70 -10.42
C ASP A 381 21.26 3.49 -10.26
N GLY A 382 20.44 3.47 -9.20
CA GLY A 382 19.52 2.38 -8.91
C GLY A 382 20.15 1.24 -8.11
N TYR A 383 19.47 0.10 -8.07
CA TYR A 383 19.85 -1.05 -7.24
C TYR A 383 20.05 -2.34 -8.04
N LYS A 384 20.79 -3.25 -7.40
CA LYS A 384 20.75 -4.69 -7.63
C LYS A 384 20.25 -5.36 -6.34
N PHE A 385 19.64 -6.53 -6.45
CA PHE A 385 18.99 -7.20 -5.30
C PHE A 385 19.98 -7.45 -4.14
N GLU A 386 21.21 -7.85 -4.44
CA GLU A 386 22.27 -8.10 -3.46
C GLU A 386 22.72 -6.84 -2.69
N GLU A 387 22.41 -5.66 -3.20
CA GLU A 387 22.75 -4.38 -2.58
C GLU A 387 21.66 -3.82 -1.65
N VAL A 388 20.42 -4.32 -1.78
CA VAL A 388 19.27 -3.83 -1.03
C VAL A 388 19.36 -4.28 0.43
N GLY A 389 19.05 -3.38 1.36
CA GLY A 389 19.07 -3.62 2.80
C GLY A 389 20.20 -2.89 3.55
N PRO A 390 20.47 -3.29 4.80
CA PRO A 390 21.45 -2.64 5.67
C PRO A 390 22.83 -2.53 5.02
N LYS A 391 23.53 -1.41 5.27
CA LYS A 391 24.86 -1.15 4.68
C LYS A 391 25.86 -2.27 4.98
N SER A 392 25.80 -2.85 6.18
CA SER A 392 26.64 -3.99 6.61
C SER A 392 26.35 -5.30 5.87
N MET A 393 25.23 -5.39 5.15
CA MET A 393 24.80 -6.56 4.40
C MET A 393 24.85 -6.34 2.88
N LYS A 394 25.26 -5.15 2.41
CA LYS A 394 25.42 -4.86 0.98
C LYS A 394 26.42 -5.85 0.36
N ASN A 395 26.00 -6.54 -0.71
CA ASN A 395 26.79 -7.57 -1.41
C ASN A 395 27.22 -8.76 -0.54
N GLN A 396 26.59 -8.95 0.62
CA GLN A 396 26.86 -10.08 1.51
C GLN A 396 25.83 -11.18 1.31
N GLY A 397 26.26 -12.42 1.51
CA GLY A 397 25.39 -13.60 1.54
C GLY A 397 24.89 -14.04 0.17
N LEU A 398 25.70 -13.86 -0.88
CA LEU A 398 25.34 -14.19 -2.26
C LEU A 398 24.98 -15.68 -2.42
N ASN A 399 25.78 -16.57 -1.85
CA ASN A 399 25.53 -18.01 -1.92
C ASN A 399 24.24 -18.40 -1.19
N GLN A 400 23.98 -17.82 -0.01
CA GLN A 400 22.74 -18.05 0.73
C GLN A 400 21.52 -17.49 0.00
N THR A 401 21.66 -16.32 -0.64
CA THR A 401 20.59 -15.72 -1.45
C THR A 401 20.28 -16.61 -2.65
N LYS A 402 21.30 -17.10 -3.35
CA LYS A 402 21.12 -18.04 -4.47
C LYS A 402 20.45 -19.35 -4.05
N ALA A 403 20.82 -19.91 -2.90
CA ALA A 403 20.15 -21.09 -2.37
C ALA A 403 18.67 -20.83 -2.05
N TRP A 404 18.33 -19.64 -1.57
CA TRP A 404 16.92 -19.22 -1.41
C TRP A 404 16.20 -19.10 -2.75
N GLU A 405 16.84 -18.53 -3.78
CA GLU A 405 16.26 -18.43 -5.14
C GLU A 405 15.94 -19.82 -5.70
N GLU A 406 16.88 -20.76 -5.63
CA GLU A 406 16.71 -22.15 -6.09
C GLU A 406 15.57 -22.84 -5.34
N LYS A 407 15.51 -22.68 -4.02
CA LYS A 407 14.42 -23.19 -3.18
C LYS A 407 13.06 -22.62 -3.60
N LEU A 408 12.97 -21.30 -3.75
CA LEU A 408 11.73 -20.62 -4.12
C LEU A 408 11.28 -20.99 -5.54
N MET A 409 12.22 -21.18 -6.47
CA MET A 409 11.93 -21.62 -7.83
C MET A 409 11.26 -23.01 -7.82
N ALA A 410 11.76 -23.93 -7.00
CA ALA A 410 11.24 -25.28 -6.83
C ALA A 410 9.90 -25.31 -6.09
N GLU A 411 9.77 -24.62 -4.96
CA GLU A 411 8.67 -24.84 -4.01
C GLU A 411 7.50 -23.87 -4.17
N ARG A 412 7.72 -22.61 -4.57
CA ARG A 412 6.65 -21.60 -4.52
C ARG A 412 5.61 -21.81 -5.63
N PRO A 413 4.32 -22.06 -5.32
CA PRO A 413 3.34 -22.35 -6.37
C PRO A 413 2.92 -21.10 -7.14
N ALA A 414 2.64 -21.26 -8.44
CA ALA A 414 1.86 -20.28 -9.22
C ALA A 414 0.34 -20.47 -9.02
N GLY A 415 -0.07 -21.67 -8.62
CA GLY A 415 -1.47 -22.03 -8.34
C GLY A 415 -2.01 -21.47 -7.02
N CYS A 416 -3.14 -22.02 -6.58
CA CYS A 416 -3.77 -21.63 -5.32
C CYS A 416 -2.96 -22.17 -4.11
N PRO A 417 -2.61 -21.34 -3.12
CA PRO A 417 -1.90 -21.77 -1.91
C PRO A 417 -2.80 -22.55 -0.92
N PHE A 418 -4.11 -22.58 -1.16
CA PHE A 418 -5.09 -23.34 -0.36
C PHE A 418 -5.50 -24.66 -1.03
N ALA A 419 -5.00 -24.95 -2.24
CA ALA A 419 -5.20 -26.23 -2.88
C ALA A 419 -4.29 -27.27 -2.21
N PHE A 420 -4.72 -27.80 -1.08
CA PHE A 420 -4.11 -28.99 -0.48
C PHE A 420 -4.22 -30.13 -1.49
N ALA A 421 -3.15 -30.92 -1.65
CA ALA A 421 -3.17 -32.13 -2.45
C ALA A 421 -4.28 -33.04 -1.91
N ARG A 422 -5.43 -33.06 -2.59
CA ARG A 422 -6.54 -33.96 -2.28
C ARG A 422 -6.25 -35.35 -2.82
#